data_AF-A0A377WPY2-F1
#
_entry.id   AF-A0A377WPY2-F1
#
_cell.length_a   1.000
_cell.length_b   1.000
_cell.length_c   1.000
_cell.angle_alpha   90.00
_cell.angle_beta   90.00
_cell.angle_gamma   90.00
#
_symmetry.space_group_name_H-M   'P 1'
#
loop_
_entity.id
_entity.type
_entity.pdbx_description
1 polymer ?
#
loop_
_entity_poly.entity_id
_entity_poly.type
_entity_poly.pdbx_seq_one_letter_code
_entity_poly.pdbx_strand_id
1 'polypeptide(L)' 'MLIRVEIGIDAPGIDALLRRTFGRDAEAQLVHDLREDGLITLGVVATDDEGQVIGYVAFSPGGGGR' A
#
# COMPACT_ATOMS: atom_id res chain seq x y z
N MET A 1 7.66 -15.85 5.12
CA MET A 1 7.56 -14.60 4.34
C MET A 1 6.97 -14.90 2.95
N LEU A 2 5.97 -14.14 2.50
CA LEU A 2 5.30 -14.28 1.21
C LEU A 2 5.22 -12.93 0.48
N ILE A 3 5.50 -12.89 -0.82
CA ILE A 3 5.26 -11.73 -1.70
C ILE A 3 4.09 -12.07 -2.62
N ARG A 4 3.07 -11.22 -2.63
CA ARG A 4 1.87 -11.43 -3.45
C ARG A 4 1.19 -10.11 -3.83
N VAL A 5 0.27 -10.19 -4.78
CA VAL A 5 -0.61 -9.07 -5.13
C VAL A 5 -1.43 -8.66 -3.91
N GLU A 6 -1.61 -7.35 -3.75
CA GLU A 6 -2.49 -6.74 -2.78
C GLU A 6 -3.93 -7.23 -2.96
N ILE A 7 -4.61 -7.51 -1.86
CA ILE A 7 -6.05 -7.75 -1.80
C ILE A 7 -6.68 -6.84 -0.74
N GLY A 8 -8.00 -6.70 -0.74
CA GLY A 8 -8.69 -5.75 0.15
C GLY A 8 -8.39 -5.90 1.65
N ILE A 9 -8.07 -7.10 2.14
CA ILE A 9 -7.74 -7.32 3.56
C ILE A 9 -6.42 -6.68 3.99
N ASP A 10 -5.54 -6.34 3.03
CA ASP A 10 -4.23 -5.79 3.32
C ASP A 10 -4.28 -4.30 3.69
N ALA A 11 -5.35 -3.59 3.34
CA ALA A 11 -5.43 -2.13 3.44
C ALA A 11 -5.09 -1.59 4.84
N PRO A 12 -5.59 -2.16 5.97
CA PRO A 12 -5.19 -1.70 7.30
C PRO A 12 -3.70 -1.92 7.60
N GLY A 13 -3.14 -3.04 7.14
CA GLY A 13 -1.72 -3.36 7.32
C GLY A 13 -0.80 -2.46 6.49
N ILE A 14 -1.22 -2.10 5.28
CA ILE A 14 -0.54 -1.15 4.40
C ILE A 14 -0.56 0.26 5.01
N ASP A 15 -1.71 0.75 5.49
CA ASP A 15 -1.82 2.07 6.15
C ASP A 15 -0.89 2.16 7.37
N ALA A 16 -0.93 1.14 8.25
CA ALA A 16 -0.07 1.08 9.42
C ALA A 16 1.43 0.99 9.06
N LEU A 17 1.78 0.31 7.95
CA LEU A 17 3.15 0.25 7.44
C LEU A 17 3.62 1.62 6.93
N LEU A 18 2.84 2.29 6.10
CA LEU A 18 3.26 3.56 5.51
C LEU A 18 3.43 4.64 6.58
N ARG A 19 2.49 4.75 7.54
CA ARG A 19 2.60 5.72 8.64
C ARG A 19 3.85 5.50 9.50
N ARG A 20 4.15 4.25 9.87
CA ARG A 20 5.35 3.95 10.69
C ARG A 20 6.65 4.15 9.90
N THR A 21 6.66 3.83 8.62
CA THR A 21 7.89 3.89 7.80
C THR A 21 8.28 5.31 7.43
N PHE A 22 7.31 6.17 7.11
CA PHE A 22 7.57 7.55 6.72
C PHE A 22 7.45 8.55 7.87
N GLY A 23 6.93 8.13 9.03
CA GLY A 23 6.75 9.00 10.21
C GLY A 23 5.73 10.13 10.00
N ARG A 24 4.92 10.05 8.94
CA ARG A 24 3.89 11.00 8.55
C ARG A 24 2.77 10.30 7.79
N ASP A 25 1.66 11.01 7.62
CA ASP A 25 0.45 10.43 7.02
C ASP A 25 0.39 10.56 5.49
N ALA A 26 1.28 11.35 4.88
CA ALA A 26 1.19 11.70 3.46
C ALA A 26 1.19 10.49 2.52
N GLU A 27 2.08 9.52 2.75
CA GLU A 27 2.17 8.31 1.94
C GLU A 27 0.97 7.38 2.16
N ALA A 28 0.49 7.25 3.40
CA ALA A 28 -0.69 6.45 3.71
C ALA A 28 -1.95 7.05 3.07
N GLN A 29 -2.11 8.37 3.15
CA GLN A 29 -3.23 9.09 2.54
C GLN A 29 -3.18 9.02 1.01
N LEU A 30 -1.99 9.20 0.40
CA LEU A 30 -1.84 9.05 -1.05
C LEU A 30 -2.27 7.66 -1.52
N VAL A 31 -1.84 6.59 -0.83
CA VAL A 31 -2.20 5.22 -1.18
C VAL A 31 -3.68 4.94 -0.93
N HIS A 32 -4.27 5.51 0.12
CA HIS A 32 -5.70 5.47 0.36
C HIS A 32 -6.48 6.10 -0.81
N ASP A 33 -6.15 7.34 -1.17
CA ASP A 33 -6.87 8.09 -2.20
C ASP A 33 -6.72 7.43 -3.58
N LEU A 34 -5.51 6.99 -3.95
CA LEU A 34 -5.28 6.23 -5.18
C LEU A 34 -6.08 4.93 -5.22
N ARG A 35 -6.32 4.28 -4.08
CA ARG A 35 -7.12 3.05 -4.02
C ARG A 35 -8.61 3.36 -4.22
N GLU A 36 -9.12 4.37 -3.52
CA GLU A 36 -10.52 4.80 -3.62
C GLU A 36 -10.86 5.29 -5.03
N ASP A 37 -9.92 5.98 -5.68
CA ASP A 37 -10.07 6.46 -7.07
C ASP A 37 -9.83 5.35 -8.12
N GLY A 38 -9.47 4.13 -7.71
CA GLY A 38 -9.17 3.02 -8.64
C GLY A 38 -7.91 3.24 -9.48
N LEU A 39 -6.97 4.06 -9.00
CA LEU A 39 -5.73 4.45 -9.68
C LEU A 39 -4.51 3.60 -9.32
N ILE A 40 -4.64 2.63 -8.40
CA ILE A 40 -3.61 1.61 -8.19
C ILE A 40 -3.71 0.57 -9.29
N THR A 41 -2.74 0.56 -10.22
CA THR A 41 -2.63 -0.43 -11.30
C THR A 41 -2.11 -1.76 -10.78
N LEU A 42 -1.14 -1.73 -9.87
CA LEU A 42 -0.58 -2.92 -9.22
C LEU A 42 -0.14 -2.57 -7.79
N GLY A 43 -0.69 -3.28 -6.81
CA GLY A 43 -0.19 -3.31 -5.44
C GLY A 43 0.46 -4.66 -5.16
N VAL A 44 1.62 -4.67 -4.49
CA VAL A 44 2.29 -5.89 -4.03
C VAL A 44 2.63 -5.73 -2.56
N VAL A 45 2.25 -6.73 -1.76
CA VAL A 45 2.57 -6.82 -0.34
C VAL A 45 3.62 -7.89 -0.10
N ALA A 46 4.49 -7.64 0.87
CA ALA A 46 5.29 -8.67 1.54
C ALA A 46 4.69 -8.90 2.93
N THR A 47 4.37 -10.14 3.27
CA THR A 47 3.89 -10.54 4.59
C THR A 47 4.88 -11.47 5.29
N ASP A 48 4.93 -11.42 6.61
CA ASP A 48 5.62 -12.43 7.41
C ASP A 48 4.77 -13.70 7.57
N ASP A 49 5.19 -14.60 8.47
CA ASP A 49 4.53 -15.89 8.70
C ASP A 49 3.23 -15.76 9.52
N GLU A 50 3.01 -14.62 10.17
CA GLU A 50 1.77 -14.28 10.90
C GLU A 50 0.76 -13.54 10.00
N GLY A 51 1.16 -13.20 8.76
CA GLY A 51 0.35 -12.45 7.81
C GLY A 51 0.44 -10.93 7.98
N GLN A 52 1.33 -10.43 8.84
CA GLN A 52 1.55 -8.99 8.98
C GLN A 52 2.19 -8.42 7.72
N VAL A 53 1.67 -7.30 7.23
CA VAL A 53 2.29 -6.56 6.11
C VAL A 53 3.58 -5.88 6.58
N ILE A 54 4.71 -6.35 6.05
CA ILE A 54 6.07 -5.87 6.36
C ILE A 54 6.71 -5.12 5.20
N GLY A 55 6.14 -5.19 4.00
CA GLY A 55 6.57 -4.43 2.83
C GLY A 55 5.40 -4.15 1.89
N TYR A 56 5.45 -3.01 1.19
CA TYR A 56 4.43 -2.61 0.24
C TYR A 56 5.04 -1.80 -0.90
N VAL A 57 4.58 -2.06 -2.13
CA VAL A 57 4.85 -1.24 -3.30
C VAL A 57 3.56 -1.10 -4.11
N ALA A 58 3.27 0.13 -4.55
CA ALA A 58 2.14 0.44 -5.42
C ALA A 58 2.64 1.10 -6.70
N PHE A 59 2.03 0.74 -7.82
CA PHE A 59 2.23 1.34 -9.13
C PHE A 59 0.92 1.97 -9.58
N SER A 60 0.96 3.27 -9.88
CA SER A 60 -0.15 4.02 -10.47
C SER A 60 0.25 4.52 -11.86
N PRO A 61 -0.70 4.82 -12.76
CA PRO A 61 -0.39 5.40 -14.06
C PRO A 61 0.38 6.72 -13.91
N GLY A 62 1.37 6.94 -14.77
CA GLY A 62 2.10 8.20 -14.84
C GLY A 62 1.27 9.26 -15.56
N GLY A 63 0.31 9.87 -14.87
CA GLY A 63 -0.48 10.98 -15.39
C GLY A 63 -1.57 11.45 -14.45
N GLY A 64 -1.34 12.61 -13.78
CA GLY A 64 -2.35 13.34 -13.02
C GLY A 64 -2.16 13.26 -11.50
N GLY A 65 -1.37 14.18 -10.93
CA GLY A 65 -1.22 14.26 -9.48
C GLY A 65 0.08 14.88 -8.95
N ARG A 66 0.90 15.50 -9.80
CA ARG A 66 1.79 16.63 -9.52
C ARG A 66 2.34 17.18 -10.84
#